data_AF-A0A1M6BSZ9-F1
#
_entry.id   AF-A0A1M6BSZ9-F1
#
_cell.length_a   1.000
_cell.length_b   1.000
_cell.length_c   1.000
_cell.angle_alpha   90.00
_cell.angle_beta   90.00
_cell.angle_gamma   90.00
#
_symmetry.space_group_name_H-M   'P 1'
#
loop_
_entity.id
_entity.type
_entity.pdbx_description
1 polymer ?
#
loop_
_entity_poly.entity_id
_entity_poly.type
_entity_poly.pdbx_seq_one_letter_code
_entity_poly.pdbx_strand_id
1 'polypeptide(L)' 'MSNPGEFLQACADGKIWLYCAECNEPINFNDAEHLDCIANENYWGQEPWWHDIRVFKCKKCGTEQESKIEYVP' A
#
# COMPACT_ATOMS: atom_id res chain seq x y z
N MET A 1 4.87 -11.32 -3.60
CA MET A 1 6.24 -11.04 -3.13
C MET A 1 6.53 -11.97 -1.98
N SER A 2 7.67 -12.66 -1.99
CA SER A 2 7.98 -13.79 -1.12
C SER A 2 8.88 -13.44 0.06
N ASN A 3 9.52 -12.26 0.05
CA ASN A 3 10.39 -11.80 1.13
C ASN A 3 10.39 -10.26 1.24
N PRO A 4 10.88 -9.70 2.37
CA PRO A 4 10.89 -8.25 2.56
C PRO A 4 11.75 -7.48 1.54
N GLY A 5 12.84 -8.09 1.06
CA GLY A 5 13.74 -7.46 0.09
C GLY A 5 13.06 -7.21 -1.26
N GLU A 6 12.26 -8.16 -1.73
CA GLU A 6 11.43 -8.00 -2.93
C GLU A 6 10.42 -6.87 -2.78
N PHE A 7 9.81 -6.73 -1.60
CA PHE A 7 8.88 -5.63 -1.32
C PHE A 7 9.60 -4.28 -1.35
N LEU A 8 10.74 -4.16 -0.68
CA LEU A 8 11.53 -2.92 -0.68
C LEU A 8 12.00 -2.55 -2.09
N GLN A 9 12.43 -3.52 -2.89
CA GLN A 9 12.79 -3.29 -4.29
C GLN A 9 11.58 -2.85 -5.11
N ALA A 10 10.42 -3.48 -4.93
CA ALA A 10 9.19 -3.10 -5.61
C ALA A 10 8.72 -1.68 -5.24
N CYS A 11 8.89 -1.26 -3.98
CA CYS A 11 8.67 0.12 -3.57
C CYS A 11 9.61 1.08 -4.30
N ALA A 12 10.91 0.76 -4.34
CA ALA A 12 11.90 1.59 -5.03
C ALA A 12 11.64 1.68 -6.55
N ASP A 13 11.17 0.58 -7.16
CA ASP A 13 10.83 0.50 -8.58
C ASP A 13 9.47 1.13 -8.91
N GLY A 14 8.70 1.59 -7.92
CA GLY A 14 7.36 2.15 -8.12
C GLY A 14 6.32 1.12 -8.56
N LYS A 15 6.49 -0.15 -8.18
CA LYS A 15 5.63 -1.29 -8.55
C LYS A 15 4.54 -1.62 -7.53
N ILE A 16 4.48 -0.84 -6.45
CA ILE A 16 3.44 -0.96 -5.42
C ILE A 16 2.35 0.05 -5.69
N TRP A 17 1.10 -0.40 -5.60
CA TRP A 17 -0.08 0.38 -5.90
C TRP A 17 -1.06 0.29 -4.73
N LEU A 18 -1.81 1.37 -4.55
CA LEU A 18 -2.98 1.50 -3.69
C LEU A 18 -4.20 1.71 -4.58
N TYR A 19 -5.39 1.42 -4.06
CA TYR A 19 -6.62 1.67 -4.79
C TYR A 19 -7.46 2.73 -4.08
N CYS A 20 -7.88 3.75 -4.82
CA CYS A 20 -8.82 4.75 -4.33
C CYS A 20 -10.25 4.38 -4.73
N ALA A 21 -11.10 4.12 -3.74
CA ALA A 21 -12.50 3.76 -3.96
C ALA A 21 -13.31 4.93 -4.56
N GLU A 22 -13.08 6.15 -4.09
CA GLU A 22 -13.80 7.35 -4.56
C GLU A 22 -13.48 7.71 -6.02
N CYS A 23 -12.21 7.61 -6.42
CA CYS A 23 -11.80 7.85 -7.81
C CYS A 23 -12.00 6.62 -8.70
N ASN A 24 -12.21 5.43 -8.11
CA ASN A 24 -12.20 4.13 -8.78
C ASN A 24 -10.93 3.91 -9.63
N GLU A 25 -9.77 4.28 -9.08
CA GLU A 25 -8.49 4.26 -9.81
C GLU A 25 -7.33 3.76 -8.95
N PRO A 26 -6.33 3.09 -9.55
CA PRO A 26 -5.08 2.77 -8.88
C PRO A 26 -4.23 4.04 -8.71
N ILE A 27 -3.55 4.12 -7.57
CA ILE A 27 -2.64 5.19 -7.18
C ILE A 27 -1.29 4.57 -6.88
N ASN A 28 -0.23 5.12 -7.46
CA ASN A 28 1.10 4.63 -7.15
C ASN A 28 1.41 4.87 -5.68
N PHE A 29 1.95 3.86 -5.01
CA PHE A 29 2.29 3.94 -3.60
C PHE A 29 3.22 5.13 -3.29
N ASN A 30 4.17 5.43 -4.17
CA ASN A 30 5.11 6.54 -3.98
C ASN A 30 4.47 7.92 -4.21
N ASP A 31 3.34 7.98 -4.91
CA ASP A 31 2.62 9.22 -5.20
C ASP A 31 1.55 9.55 -4.15
N ALA A 32 1.13 8.57 -3.35
CA ALA A 32 0.15 8.74 -2.29
C ALA A 32 0.70 9.55 -1.11
N GLU A 33 -0.17 10.33 -0.46
CA GLU A 33 0.14 10.97 0.82
C GLU A 33 -0.21 9.99 1.94
N HIS A 34 0.81 9.36 2.54
CA HIS A 34 0.65 8.36 3.60
C HIS A 34 0.37 9.05 4.94
N LEU A 35 -0.71 8.64 5.59
CA LEU A 35 -1.12 9.16 6.88
C LEU A 35 -0.77 8.18 8.01
N ASP A 36 -1.08 6.90 7.80
CA ASP A 36 -0.87 5.85 8.80
C ASP A 36 -0.77 4.46 8.15
N CYS A 37 -0.44 3.46 8.95
CA CYS A 37 -0.37 2.06 8.57
C CYS A 37 -1.05 1.22 9.64
N ILE A 38 -2.12 0.51 9.25
CA ILE A 38 -2.77 -0.46 10.13
C ILE A 38 -2.01 -1.77 9.96
N ALA A 39 -1.16 -2.05 10.94
CA ALA A 39 -0.39 -3.26 10.99
C ALA A 39 -1.32 -4.47 10.99
N ASN A 40 -0.95 -5.49 10.22
CA ASN A 40 -1.60 -6.78 10.27
C ASN A 40 -1.45 -7.33 11.69
N GLU A 41 -2.56 -7.73 12.32
CA GLU A 41 -2.59 -8.27 13.68
C GLU A 41 -1.63 -9.48 13.84
N ASN A 42 -1.36 -10.16 12.73
CA ASN A 42 -0.38 -11.24 12.61
C ASN A 42 1.03 -10.74 12.26
N TYR A 43 1.52 -9.66 12.88
CA TYR A 43 2.89 -9.18 12.68
C TYR A 43 3.95 -10.26 12.99
N TRP A 44 3.60 -11.25 13.84
CA TRP A 44 4.39 -12.46 14.12
C TRP A 44 3.78 -13.76 13.55
N GLY A 45 2.71 -13.66 12.76
CA GLY A 45 2.03 -14.80 12.15
C GLY A 45 2.60 -15.18 10.78
N GLN A 46 1.88 -16.03 10.04
CA GLN A 46 2.35 -16.53 8.74
C GLN A 46 2.26 -15.51 7.60
N GLU A 47 1.44 -14.47 7.78
CA GLU A 47 1.29 -13.42 6.78
C GLU A 47 2.42 -12.39 6.89
N PRO A 48 3.04 -11.99 5.78
CA PRO A 48 4.08 -10.98 5.79
C PRO A 48 3.64 -9.64 6.38
N TRP A 49 4.51 -9.02 7.18
CA TRP A 49 4.27 -7.67 7.74
C TRP A 49 4.07 -6.59 6.66
N TRP A 50 4.54 -6.80 5.43
CA TRP A 50 4.31 -5.83 4.34
C TRP A 50 2.92 -5.97 3.71
N HIS A 51 2.07 -6.91 4.13
CA HIS A 51 0.66 -7.00 3.71
C HIS A 51 -0.29 -6.11 4.54
N ASP A 52 0.26 -5.10 5.23
CA ASP A 52 -0.48 -4.13 6.02
C ASP A 52 -1.46 -3.30 5.18
N ILE A 53 -2.46 -2.73 5.86
CA ILE A 53 -3.40 -1.78 5.26
C ILE A 53 -2.81 -0.37 5.38
N ARG A 54 -2.82 0.37 4.27
CA ARG A 54 -2.32 1.74 4.21
C ARG A 54 -3.46 2.72 4.37
N VAL A 55 -3.32 3.65 5.31
CA VAL A 55 -4.18 4.82 5.44
C VAL A 55 -3.51 5.97 4.69
N PHE A 56 -4.18 6.48 3.66
CA PHE A 56 -3.60 7.49 2.79
C PHE A 56 -4.66 8.50 2.34
N LYS A 57 -4.20 9.68 1.96
CA LYS A 57 -5.01 10.71 1.33
C LYS A 57 -4.82 10.69 -0.17
N CYS A 58 -5.91 10.55 -0.90
CA CYS A 58 -5.88 10.62 -2.36
C CYS A 58 -5.67 12.09 -2.80
N LYS A 59 -4.60 12.37 -3.53
CA LYS A 59 -4.32 13.73 -4.04
C LYS A 59 -5.36 14.26 -5.03
N LYS A 60 -6.11 13.36 -5.70
CA LYS A 60 -7.14 13.74 -6.69
C LYS A 60 -8.45 14.18 -6.05
N CYS A 61 -9.04 13.33 -5.20
CA CYS A 61 -10.32 13.63 -4.56
C CYS A 61 -10.19 14.23 -3.16
N GLY A 62 -8.99 14.21 -2.56
CA GLY A 62 -8.74 14.72 -1.21
C GLY A 62 -9.23 13.81 -0.08
N THR A 63 -9.86 12.67 -0.40
CA THR A 63 -10.42 11.75 0.60
C THR A 63 -9.34 10.91 1.27
N GLU A 64 -9.44 10.79 2.59
CA GLU A 64 -8.66 9.87 3.40
C GLU A 64 -9.32 8.50 3.38
N GLN A 65 -8.55 7.46 3.11
CA GLN A 65 -9.08 6.10 2.98
C GLN A 65 -8.02 5.04 3.26
N GLU A 66 -8.51 3.81 3.33
CA GLU A 66 -7.72 2.63 3.59
C GLU A 66 -7.64 1.75 2.35
N SER A 67 -6.45 1.24 2.05
CA SER A 67 -6.28 0.29 0.96
C SER A 67 -5.18 -0.71 1.24
N LYS A 68 -5.37 -1.94 0.76
CA LYS A 68 -4.30 -2.92 0.72
C LYS A 68 -3.29 -2.51 -0.34
N ILE A 69 -2.04 -2.90 -0.13
CA ILE A 69 -1.03 -2.77 -1.19
C ILE A 69 -1.21 -3.88 -2.23
N GLU A 70 -1.04 -3.52 -3.49
CA GLU A 70 -1.05 -4.45 -4.61
C GLU A 70 0.29 -4.33 -5.36
N TYR A 71 0.86 -5.47 -5.76
CA TYR A 71 2.11 -5.53 -6.52
C TYR A 71 1.82 -5.81 -7.99
N VAL A 72 2.38 -4.98 -8.87
CA VAL A 72 2.33 -5.18 -10.32
C VAL A 72 3.75 -5.48 -10.82
N PRO A 73 4.03 -6.69 -11.32
CA PRO A 73 5.38 -7.11 -11.74
C PRO A 73 5.97 -6.35 -12.91
#